data_AF-A0A382HA66-F1
#
_entry.id   AF-A0A382HA66-F1
#
_cell.length_a   1.000
_cell.length_b   1.000
_cell.length_c   1.000
_cell.angle_alpha   90.00
_cell.angle_beta   90.00
_cell.angle_gamma   90.00
#
_symmetry.space_group_name_H-M   'P 1'
#
loop_
_entity.id
_entity.type
_entity.pdbx_description
1 polymer ?
#
loop_
_entity_poly.entity_id
_entity_poly.type
_entity_poly.pdbx_seq_one_letter_code
_entity_poly.pdbx_strand_id
1 'polypeptide(L)'
;MLKAFRNFMTRRTMSAKIRNQAMNTFSSYEIFQDIRKKTEAARQEEKRPHEILYFHKVDDPYSHLTIQCIEELKSSFDIVLKPILVGEENLDAVHEPSLYNIYCLRDVKRIAPFYNINFTADE
;
A
#
# COMPACT_ATOMS: atom_id res chain seq x y z
N MET A 1 38.45 -14.75 26.33
CA MET A 1 37.91 -13.60 27.08
C MET A 1 37.44 -12.44 26.20
N LEU A 2 38.22 -11.95 25.22
CA LEU A 2 37.85 -10.82 24.35
C LEU A 2 36.49 -11.00 23.62
N LYS A 3 36.19 -12.22 23.13
CA LYS A 3 34.95 -12.54 22.40
C LYS A 3 33.70 -12.50 23.30
N ALA A 4 33.83 -12.95 24.55
CA ALA A 4 32.75 -12.91 25.53
C ALA A 4 32.48 -11.47 25.99
N PHE A 5 33.53 -10.67 26.19
CA PHE A 5 33.41 -9.24 26.51
C PHE A 5 32.80 -8.44 25.35
N ARG A 6 33.22 -8.71 24.11
CA ARG A 6 32.62 -8.11 22.90
C ARG A 6 31.14 -8.46 22.76
N ASN A 7 30.78 -9.73 22.96
CA ASN A 7 29.38 -10.20 22.95
C ASN A 7 28.55 -9.65 24.12
N PHE A 8 29.18 -9.38 25.28
CA PHE A 8 28.54 -8.77 26.42
C PHE A 8 28.26 -7.27 26.18
N MET A 9 29.22 -6.54 25.60
CA MET A 9 29.10 -5.13 25.26
C MET A 9 28.12 -4.87 24.11
N THR A 10 28.07 -5.72 23.07
CA THR A 10 27.07 -5.60 21.99
C THR A 10 25.64 -5.89 22.45
N ARG A 11 25.46 -6.69 23.50
CA ARG A 11 24.13 -7.08 24.00
C ARG A 11 23.49 -6.07 24.98
N ARG A 12 24.24 -5.19 25.64
CA ARG A 12 23.72 -4.51 26.85
C ARG A 12 23.50 -3.00 26.81
N THR A 13 24.11 -2.19 25.94
CA THR A 13 23.98 -0.71 26.15
C THR A 13 23.95 0.16 24.89
N MET A 14 24.84 -0.03 23.93
CA MET A 14 24.89 0.86 22.75
C MET A 14 23.82 0.53 21.71
N SER A 15 23.57 -0.76 21.48
CA SER A 15 22.55 -1.22 20.53
C SER A 15 21.13 -0.83 20.94
N ALA A 16 20.83 -0.85 22.24
CA ALA A 16 19.52 -0.47 22.76
C ALA A 16 19.25 1.05 22.63
N LYS A 17 20.23 1.90 22.92
CA LYS A 17 20.10 3.36 22.74
C LYS A 17 19.94 3.74 21.28
N ILE A 18 20.76 3.16 20.40
CA ILE A 18 20.67 3.37 18.95
C ILE A 18 19.32 2.89 18.41
N ARG A 19 18.87 1.69 18.83
CA ARG A 19 17.55 1.16 18.44
C ARG A 19 16.41 2.04 18.94
N ASN A 20 16.47 2.50 20.20
CA ASN A 20 15.45 3.38 20.76
C ASN A 20 15.43 4.73 20.05
N GLN A 21 16.59 5.31 19.75
CA GLN A 21 16.68 6.54 18.98
C GLN A 21 16.13 6.34 17.56
N ALA A 22 16.49 5.25 16.88
CA ALA A 22 15.97 4.93 15.55
C ALA A 22 14.44 4.76 15.56
N MET A 23 13.92 4.04 16.56
CA MET A 23 12.48 3.84 16.73
C MET A 23 11.75 5.16 17.03
N ASN A 24 12.30 5.99 17.92
CA ASN A 24 11.71 7.28 18.24
C ASN A 24 11.75 8.23 17.05
N THR A 25 12.81 8.19 16.25
CA THR A 25 12.91 8.97 15.02
C THR A 25 11.90 8.50 13.97
N PHE A 26 11.76 7.19 13.78
CA PHE A 26 10.81 6.60 12.84
C PHE A 26 9.35 6.88 13.22
N SER A 27 9.05 6.79 14.51
CA SER A 27 7.70 7.00 15.04
C SER A 27 7.39 8.46 15.37
N SER A 28 8.35 9.38 15.22
CA SER A 28 8.14 10.80 15.49
C SER A 28 7.31 11.44 14.37
N TYR A 29 6.15 11.96 14.75
CA TYR A 29 5.26 12.68 13.85
C TYR A 29 5.91 13.94 13.26
N GLU A 30 6.67 14.68 14.06
CA GLU A 30 7.34 15.91 13.62
C GLU A 30 8.37 15.61 12.53
N ILE A 31 9.19 14.58 12.75
CA ILE A 31 10.22 14.16 11.78
C ILE A 31 9.58 13.67 10.49
N PHE A 32 8.50 12.91 10.60
CA PHE A 32 7.72 12.46 9.46
C PHE A 32 7.15 13.63 8.64
N GLN A 33 6.61 14.66 9.29
CA GLN A 33 6.09 15.86 8.64
C GLN A 33 7.19 16.66 7.94
N ASP A 34 8.36 16.80 8.56
CA ASP A 34 9.51 17.49 7.96
C ASP A 34 10.04 16.75 6.73
N ILE A 35 10.11 15.41 6.78
CA ILE A 35 10.48 14.59 5.62
C ILE A 35 9.46 14.80 4.49
N ARG A 36 8.15 14.79 4.80
CA ARG A 36 7.10 15.04 3.79
C ARG A 36 7.25 16.41 3.12
N LYS A 37 7.46 17.47 3.90
CA LYS A 37 7.65 18.82 3.36
C LYS A 37 8.87 18.92 2.44
N LYS A 38 10.00 18.33 2.85
CA LYS A 38 11.24 18.33 2.06
C LYS A 38 11.07 17.57 0.74
N THR A 39 10.48 16.38 0.78
CA THR A 39 10.22 15.56 -0.41
C THR A 39 9.25 16.26 -1.37
N GLU A 40 8.23 16.92 -0.84
CA GLU A 40 7.26 17.67 -1.66
C GLU A 40 7.89 18.89 -2.33
N ALA A 41 8.74 19.64 -1.62
CA ALA A 41 9.50 20.74 -2.21
C ALA A 41 10.40 20.26 -3.36
N ALA A 42 11.11 19.14 -3.18
CA ALA A 42 11.94 18.55 -4.23
C ALA A 42 11.13 18.11 -5.45
N ARG A 43 9.96 17.47 -5.24
CA ARG A 43 9.04 17.08 -6.33
C ARG A 43 8.60 18.29 -7.15
N GLN A 44 8.23 19.38 -6.48
CA GLN A 44 7.78 20.62 -7.12
C GLN A 44 8.90 21.29 -7.92
N GLU A 45 10.13 21.30 -7.38
CA GLU A 45 11.33 21.79 -8.08
C GLU A 45 11.58 20.99 -9.38
N GLU A 46 11.43 19.67 -9.32
CA GLU A 46 11.52 18.75 -10.46
C GLU A 46 10.31 18.83 -11.43
N LYS A 47 9.26 19.58 -11.08
CA LYS A 47 7.97 19.64 -11.80
C LYS A 47 7.35 18.26 -12.05
N ARG A 48 7.60 17.30 -11.14
CA ARG A 48 7.15 15.92 -11.30
C ARG A 48 5.71 15.77 -10.83
N PRO A 49 4.76 15.22 -11.62
CA PRO A 49 3.38 15.05 -11.17
C PRO A 49 3.27 14.03 -10.02
N HIS A 50 2.14 14.05 -9.31
CA HIS A 50 1.78 12.95 -8.41
C HIS A 50 1.28 11.77 -9.24
N GLU A 51 2.08 10.71 -9.33
CA GLU A 51 1.73 9.53 -10.12
C GLU A 51 1.13 8.44 -9.25
N ILE A 52 0.02 7.85 -9.70
CA ILE A 52 -0.58 6.66 -9.11
C ILE A 52 -0.49 5.52 -10.11
N LEU A 53 0.22 4.45 -9.74
CA LEU A 53 0.24 3.21 -10.50
C LEU A 53 -0.97 2.38 -10.10
N TYR A 54 -1.91 2.18 -11.03
CA TYR A 54 -3.12 1.41 -10.78
C TYR A 54 -2.99 0.05 -11.46
N PHE A 55 -2.82 -1.00 -10.66
CA PHE A 55 -2.73 -2.37 -11.15
C PHE A 55 -4.16 -2.92 -11.29
N HIS A 56 -4.57 -3.21 -12.52
CA HIS A 56 -5.92 -3.66 -12.84
C HIS A 56 -5.89 -5.11 -13.34
N LYS A 57 -6.69 -5.96 -12.71
CA LYS A 57 -6.91 -7.34 -13.15
C LYS A 57 -8.34 -7.45 -13.69
N VAL A 58 -8.47 -7.93 -14.94
CA VAL A 58 -9.75 -7.87 -15.70
C VAL A 58 -10.81 -8.79 -15.09
N ASP A 59 -10.38 -9.93 -14.56
CA ASP A 59 -11.21 -10.96 -13.92
C ASP A 59 -11.36 -10.76 -12.40
N ASP A 60 -10.77 -9.70 -11.83
CA ASP A 60 -10.86 -9.42 -10.39
C ASP A 60 -12.09 -8.53 -10.06
N PRO A 61 -13.01 -9.02 -9.22
CA PRO A 61 -14.17 -8.24 -8.78
C PRO A 61 -13.78 -6.91 -8.11
N TYR A 62 -12.67 -6.85 -7.35
CA TYR A 62 -12.28 -5.62 -6.66
C TYR A 62 -11.74 -4.58 -7.63
N SER A 63 -11.00 -5.01 -8.65
CA SER A 63 -10.58 -4.17 -9.77
C SER A 63 -11.78 -3.58 -10.50
N HIS A 64 -12.86 -4.35 -10.67
CA HIS A 64 -14.12 -3.85 -11.25
C HIS A 64 -14.81 -2.81 -10.36
N LEU A 65 -14.79 -2.96 -9.03
CA LEU A 65 -15.32 -1.93 -8.13
C LEU A 65 -14.46 -0.67 -8.19
N THR A 66 -13.14 -0.83 -8.16
CA THR A 66 -12.18 0.28 -8.07
C THR A 66 -12.22 1.17 -9.30
N ILE A 67 -12.33 0.60 -10.52
CA ILE A 67 -12.36 1.38 -11.77
C ILE A 67 -13.53 2.38 -11.81
N GLN A 68 -14.64 2.08 -11.13
CA GLN A 68 -15.79 2.98 -11.08
C GLN A 68 -15.53 4.24 -10.23
N CYS A 69 -14.61 4.16 -9.27
CA CYS A 69 -14.24 5.28 -8.40
C CYS A 69 -13.06 6.12 -8.95
N ILE A 70 -12.41 5.68 -10.03
CA ILE A 70 -11.18 6.32 -10.52
C ILE A 70 -11.41 7.75 -11.01
N GLU A 71 -12.53 8.02 -11.67
CA GLU A 71 -12.81 9.37 -12.15
C GLU A 71 -13.08 10.35 -11.00
N GLU A 72 -13.77 9.90 -9.94
CA GLU A 72 -13.93 10.70 -8.73
C GLU A 72 -12.57 11.02 -8.09
N LEU A 73 -11.70 10.02 -7.98
CA LEU A 73 -10.34 10.19 -7.46
C LEU A 73 -9.53 11.20 -8.30
N LYS A 74 -9.54 11.08 -9.63
CA LYS A 74 -8.86 12.02 -10.53
C LYS A 74 -9.44 13.44 -10.47
N SER A 75 -10.74 13.58 -10.21
CA SER A 75 -11.37 14.89 -10.08
C SER A 75 -11.05 15.57 -8.74
N SER A 76 -10.81 14.78 -7.71
CA SER A 76 -10.55 15.25 -6.35
C SER A 76 -9.09 15.64 -6.10
N PHE A 77 -8.15 15.11 -6.90
CA PHE A 77 -6.72 15.29 -6.71
C PHE A 77 -5.99 15.57 -8.02
N ASP A 78 -4.97 16.43 -7.98
CA ASP A 78 -4.05 16.66 -9.10
C ASP A 78 -3.07 15.49 -9.24
N ILE A 79 -3.53 14.42 -9.88
CA ILE A 79 -2.78 13.16 -10.05
C ILE A 79 -2.77 12.69 -11.51
N VAL A 80 -1.71 11.96 -11.85
CA VAL A 80 -1.59 11.22 -13.11
C VAL A 80 -1.72 9.73 -12.79
N LEU A 81 -2.82 9.13 -13.22
CA LEU A 81 -3.06 7.70 -13.05
C LEU A 81 -2.48 6.91 -14.23
N LYS A 82 -1.67 5.90 -13.93
CA LYS A 82 -1.05 4.99 -14.90
C LYS A 82 -1.58 3.58 -14.70
N PRO A 83 -2.53 3.11 -15.53
CA PRO A 83 -3.07 1.77 -15.41
C PRO A 83 -2.03 0.74 -15.93
N ILE A 84 -1.86 -0.34 -15.18
CA ILE A 84 -0.99 -1.47 -15.51
C ILE A 84 -1.86 -2.73 -15.44
N LEU A 85 -1.98 -3.44 -16.56
CA LEU A 85 -2.71 -4.71 -16.57
C LEU A 85 -1.90 -5.80 -15.89
N VAL A 86 -2.55 -6.55 -15.01
CA VAL A 86 -1.97 -7.69 -14.31
C VAL A 86 -2.49 -8.98 -14.92
N GLY A 87 -1.59 -9.96 -15.07
CA GLY A 87 -1.93 -11.30 -15.56
C GLY A 87 -2.51 -12.20 -14.46
N GLU A 88 -2.45 -13.51 -14.72
CA GLU A 88 -2.94 -14.52 -13.79
C GLU A 88 -2.15 -14.56 -12.47
N GLU A 89 -2.83 -15.02 -11.42
CA GLU A 89 -2.24 -15.19 -10.10
C GLU A 89 -1.32 -16.41 -10.06
N ASN A 90 -0.27 -16.32 -9.24
CA ASN A 90 0.50 -17.51 -8.91
C ASN A 90 -0.33 -18.38 -7.95
N LEU A 91 -0.71 -19.57 -8.40
CA LEU A 91 -1.51 -20.53 -7.62
C LEU A 91 -0.87 -20.89 -6.26
N ASP A 92 0.46 -20.85 -6.14
CA ASP A 92 1.17 -21.09 -4.88
C ASP A 92 0.88 -20.01 -3.81
N ALA A 93 0.42 -18.84 -4.24
CA ALA A 93 0.07 -17.71 -3.38
C ALA A 93 -1.44 -17.61 -3.10
N VAL A 94 -2.28 -18.41 -3.76
CA VAL A 94 -3.74 -18.40 -3.58
C VAL A 94 -4.15 -19.52 -2.63
N HIS A 95 -4.61 -19.13 -1.45
CA HIS A 95 -5.18 -20.08 -0.50
C HIS A 95 -6.57 -20.54 -0.98
N GLU A 96 -6.78 -21.86 -1.04
CA GLU A 96 -8.05 -22.47 -1.45
C GLU A 96 -8.66 -21.88 -2.75
N PRO A 97 -8.00 -22.06 -3.92
CA PRO A 97 -8.38 -21.39 -5.17
C PRO A 97 -9.84 -21.65 -5.61
N SER A 98 -10.41 -22.79 -5.24
CA SER A 98 -11.79 -23.16 -5.56
C SER A 98 -12.84 -22.29 -4.86
N LEU A 99 -12.53 -21.73 -3.69
CA LEU A 99 -13.44 -20.91 -2.89
C LEU A 99 -13.11 -19.42 -2.95
N TYR A 100 -11.86 -19.08 -3.27
CA TYR A 100 -11.36 -17.71 -3.30
C TYR A 100 -12.23 -16.78 -4.16
N ASN A 101 -12.48 -17.15 -5.41
CA ASN A 101 -13.26 -16.32 -6.34
C ASN A 101 -14.70 -16.08 -5.87
N ILE A 102 -15.35 -17.12 -5.32
CA ILE A 102 -16.71 -17.02 -4.78
C ILE A 102 -16.73 -16.05 -3.60
N TYR A 103 -15.72 -16.13 -2.73
CA TYR A 103 -15.57 -15.20 -1.61
C TYR A 103 -15.39 -13.76 -2.10
N CYS A 104 -14.48 -13.52 -3.04
CA CYS A 104 -14.23 -12.17 -3.59
C CYS A 104 -15.49 -11.57 -4.23
N LEU A 105 -16.25 -12.37 -5.00
CA LEU A 105 -17.52 -11.93 -5.59
C LEU A 105 -18.56 -11.56 -4.52
N ARG A 106 -18.71 -12.40 -3.49
CA ARG A 106 -19.65 -12.13 -2.38
C ARG A 106 -19.26 -10.88 -1.61
N ASP A 107 -17.98 -10.66 -1.40
CA ASP A 107 -17.48 -9.50 -0.68
C ASP A 107 -17.71 -8.21 -1.49
N VAL A 108 -17.38 -8.20 -2.78
CA VAL A 108 -17.64 -7.05 -3.65
C VAL A 108 -19.13 -6.71 -3.76
N LYS A 109 -20.01 -7.72 -3.83
CA LYS A 109 -21.47 -7.50 -3.76
C LYS A 109 -21.90 -6.80 -2.46
N ARG A 110 -21.23 -7.06 -1.34
CA ARG A 110 -21.52 -6.41 -0.05
C ARG A 110 -20.95 -5.00 0.04
N ILE A 111 -19.79 -4.75 -0.58
CA ILE A 111 -19.11 -3.45 -0.55
C ILE A 111 -19.77 -2.45 -1.51
N ALA A 112 -20.19 -2.89 -2.70
CA ALA A 112 -20.69 -2.02 -3.77
C ALA A 112 -21.79 -1.01 -3.34
N PRO A 113 -22.80 -1.39 -2.52
CA PRO A 113 -23.82 -0.45 -2.06
C PRO A 113 -23.28 0.74 -1.26
N PHE A 114 -22.17 0.57 -0.53
CA PHE A 114 -21.57 1.66 0.25
C PHE A 114 -20.89 2.73 -0.62
N TYR A 115 -20.61 2.39 -1.87
CA TYR A 115 -20.05 3.29 -2.88
C TYR A 115 -21.10 3.71 -3.93
N ASN A 116 -22.38 3.42 -3.69
CA ASN A 116 -23.48 3.63 -4.65
C ASN A 116 -23.24 2.95 -6.01
N ILE A 117 -22.46 1.86 -6.02
CA ILE A 117 -22.16 1.08 -7.21
C ILE A 117 -23.21 -0.02 -7.34
N ASN A 118 -23.88 -0.09 -8.49
CA ASN A 118 -24.75 -1.21 -8.79
C ASN A 118 -23.94 -2.37 -9.36
N PHE A 119 -23.50 -3.28 -8.49
CA PHE A 119 -22.76 -4.48 -8.89
C PHE A 119 -23.69 -5.68 -8.98
N THR A 120 -24.05 -6.07 -10.21
CA THR A 120 -24.82 -7.28 -10.50
C THR A 120 -23.90 -8.33 -11.10
N ALA A 121 -23.60 -9.37 -10.34
CA ALA A 121 -22.91 -10.56 -10.81
C ALA A 121 -23.68 -11.79 -10.34
N ASP A 122 -23.78 -12.83 -11.16
CA ASP A 122 -24.28 -14.12 -10.73
C ASP A 122 -23.17 -14.87 -9.95
N GLU A 123 -23.55 -15.80 -9.06
CA GLU A 123 -22.57 -16.69 -8.39
C GLU A 123 -22.19 -17.88 -9.28
#